data_AF-A0A6C1C7D8-F1
#
_entry.id   AF-A0A6C1C7D8-F1
#
_cell.length_a   1.000
_cell.length_b   1.000
_cell.length_c   1.000
_cell.angle_alpha   90.00
_cell.angle_beta   90.00
_cell.angle_gamma   90.00
#
_symmetry.space_group_name_H-M   'P 1'
#
loop_
_entity.id
_entity.type
_entity.pdbx_description
1 polymer ?
#
loop_
_entity_poly.entity_id
_entity_poly.type
_entity_poly.pdbx_seq_one_letter_code
_entity_poly.pdbx_strand_id
1 'polypeptide(L)' 'MSEKVRRLWKRALAARKPRGDRGMSTAEYAIGTLAAVALAAVLYKVVNSGPVGAQMQQLIERALRGSF' A
#
# COMPACT_ATOMS: atom_id res chain seq x y z
N MET A 1 -6.72 -34.09 37.60
CA MET A 1 -6.84 -33.52 36.23
C MET A 1 -5.94 -34.31 35.29
N SER A 2 -6.50 -35.15 34.42
CA SER A 2 -5.78 -36.17 33.65
C SER A 2 -4.78 -35.57 32.66
N GLU A 3 -3.53 -36.04 32.68
CA GLU A 3 -2.46 -35.70 31.71
C GLU A 3 -2.95 -35.79 30.24
N LYS A 4 -3.89 -36.69 29.98
CA LYS A 4 -4.52 -36.86 28.66
C LYS A 4 -5.26 -35.59 28.22
N VAL A 5 -6.01 -34.96 29.12
CA VAL A 5 -6.74 -33.72 28.86
C VAL A 5 -5.75 -32.59 28.54
N ARG A 6 -4.68 -32.46 29.33
CA ARG A 6 -3.62 -31.46 29.11
C ARG A 6 -2.96 -31.61 27.73
N ARG A 7 -2.70 -32.86 27.31
CA ARG A 7 -2.12 -33.18 25.99
C ARG A 7 -3.08 -32.84 24.85
N LEU A 8 -4.37 -33.14 25.00
CA LEU A 8 -5.40 -32.81 24.02
C LEU A 8 -5.55 -31.29 23.85
N TRP A 9 -5.59 -30.53 24.94
CA TRP A 9 -5.62 -29.07 24.91
C TRP A 9 -4.39 -28.46 24.24
N LYS A 10 -3.18 -28.96 24.55
CA LYS A 10 -1.95 -28.52 23.88
C LYS A 10 -1.98 -28.80 22.37
N ARG A 11 -2.52 -29.95 21.94
CA ARG A 11 -2.65 -30.31 20.52
C ARG A 11 -3.68 -29.45 19.80
N ALA A 12 -4.82 -29.17 20.43
CA ALA A 12 -5.85 -28.28 19.89
C ALA A 12 -5.32 -26.84 19.72
N LEU A 13 -4.61 -26.32 20.73
CA LEU A 13 -3.96 -25.01 20.66
C LEU A 13 -2.86 -24.96 19.58
N ALA A 14 -2.06 -26.02 19.44
CA ALA A 14 -1.05 -26.12 18.38
C ALA A 14 -1.67 -26.22 16.98
N ALA A 15 -2.84 -26.84 16.83
CA ALA A 15 -3.59 -26.89 15.58
C ALA A 15 -4.24 -25.55 15.22
N ARG A 16 -4.55 -24.73 16.22
CA ARG A 16 -5.07 -23.35 16.08
C ARG A 16 -3.99 -22.31 15.88
N LYS A 17 -2.71 -22.67 16.08
CA LYS A 17 -1.58 -21.81 15.69
C LYS A 17 -1.70 -21.61 14.18
N PRO A 18 -1.89 -20.36 13.69
CA PRO A 18 -2.00 -20.12 12.26
C PRO A 18 -0.79 -20.76 11.60
N ARG A 19 -1.04 -21.70 10.67
CA ARG A 19 0.01 -22.44 9.98
C ARG A 19 0.74 -21.41 9.12
N GLY A 20 1.82 -20.88 9.70
CA GLY A 20 2.85 -19.97 9.20
C GLY A 20 2.58 -19.17 7.94
N ASP A 21 2.73 -17.84 8.02
CA ASP A 21 3.33 -16.92 7.04
C ASP A 21 2.91 -16.95 5.54
N ARG A 22 2.14 -17.94 5.07
CA ARG A 22 1.70 -18.10 3.69
C ARG A 22 0.55 -17.17 3.32
N GLY A 23 -0.21 -16.70 4.32
CA GLY A 23 -1.28 -15.71 4.15
C GLY A 23 -0.89 -14.30 4.58
N MET A 24 0.18 -14.17 5.39
CA MET A 24 0.71 -12.87 5.81
C MET A 24 1.39 -12.17 4.62
N SER A 25 2.18 -12.92 3.85
CA SER A 25 2.85 -12.44 2.65
C SER A 25 1.88 -11.94 1.55
N THR A 26 0.84 -12.68 1.15
CA THR A 26 -0.07 -12.23 0.06
C THR A 26 -0.88 -10.97 0.41
N ALA A 27 -1.35 -10.85 1.66
CA ALA A 27 -2.11 -9.69 2.10
C ALA A 27 -1.23 -8.43 2.22
N GLU A 28 0.00 -8.59 2.72
CA GLU A 28 1.00 -7.51 2.79
C GLU A 28 1.34 -6.97 1.40
N TYR A 29 1.61 -7.83 0.43
CA TYR A 29 1.90 -7.41 -0.95
C TYR A 29 0.69 -6.73 -1.61
N ALA A 30 -0.53 -7.24 -1.36
CA ALA A 30 -1.76 -6.62 -1.87
C ALA A 30 -1.96 -5.22 -1.29
N ILE A 31 -1.78 -5.04 0.02
CA ILE A 31 -1.90 -3.74 0.69
C ILE A 31 -0.79 -2.80 0.23
N GLY A 32 0.44 -3.28 0.06
CA GLY A 32 1.56 -2.49 -0.48
C GLY A 32 1.26 -1.95 -1.88
N THR A 33 0.66 -2.78 -2.75
CA THR A 33 0.23 -2.34 -4.09
C THR A 33 -0.90 -1.33 -4.01
N LEU A 34 -1.91 -1.55 -3.17
CA LEU A 34 -3.01 -0.61 -2.96
C LEU A 34 -2.52 0.74 -2.43
N ALA A 35 -1.57 0.74 -1.50
CA ALA A 35 -0.96 1.96 -0.98
C ALA A 35 -0.23 2.73 -2.08
N ALA A 36 0.56 2.04 -2.92
CA ALA A 36 1.25 2.65 -4.05
C ALA A 36 0.27 3.24 -5.07
N VAL A 37 -0.81 2.51 -5.41
CA VAL A 37 -1.86 2.99 -6.33
C VAL A 37 -2.59 4.20 -5.75
N ALA A 38 -2.90 4.20 -4.45
CA ALA A 38 -3.53 5.33 -3.79
C ALA A 38 -2.64 6.59 -3.85
N LEU A 39 -1.34 6.44 -3.57
CA LEU A 39 -0.37 7.52 -3.72
C LEU A 39 -0.30 8.05 -5.16
N ALA A 40 -0.25 7.14 -6.14
CA ALA A 40 -0.25 7.52 -7.56
C ALA A 40 -1.52 8.28 -7.96
N ALA A 41 -2.69 7.87 -7.46
CA ALA A 41 -3.95 8.56 -7.71
C ALA A 41 -3.96 9.99 -7.13
N VAL A 42 -3.39 10.18 -5.94
CA VAL A 42 -3.22 11.52 -5.34
C VAL A 42 -2.28 12.37 -6.20
N LEU A 43 -1.14 11.83 -6.62
CA LEU A 43 -0.19 12.54 -7.49
C LEU A 43 -0.82 12.92 -8.84
N TYR A 44 -1.62 12.03 -9.43
CA TYR A 44 -2.37 12.33 -10.65
C TYR A 44 -3.30 13.53 -10.46
N LYS A 45 -4.02 13.59 -9.33
CA LYS A 45 -4.87 14.75 -9.01
C LYS A 45 -4.07 16.04 -8.82
N VAL A 46 -2.90 15.96 -8.20
CA VAL A 46 -2.01 17.12 -8.01
C VAL A 46 -1.51 17.63 -9.35
N VAL A 47 -0.98 16.75 -10.21
CA VAL A 47 -0.43 17.14 -11.52
C VAL A 47 -1.52 17.69 -12.44
N ASN A 48 -2.73 17.12 -12.39
CA ASN A 48 -3.87 17.61 -13.16
C ASN A 48 -4.61 18.78 -12.49
N SER A 49 -4.10 19.34 -11.39
CA SER A 49 -4.74 20.45 -10.72
C SER A 49 -4.55 21.77 -11.48
N GLY A 50 -5.50 22.69 -11.34
CA GLY A 50 -5.44 24.02 -11.94
C GLY A 50 -4.14 24.79 -11.63
N PRO A 51 -3.66 24.83 -10.37
CA PRO A 51 -2.40 25.50 -10.04
C PRO A 51 -1.19 24.93 -10.77
N VAL A 52 -1.04 23.60 -10.85
CA VAL A 52 0.09 22.98 -11.55
C VAL A 52 0.02 23.24 -13.05
N GLY A 53 -1.17 23.14 -13.65
CA GLY A 53 -1.39 23.48 -15.05
C GLY A 53 -1.03 24.94 -15.37
N ALA A 54 -1.46 25.88 -14.52
CA ALA A 54 -1.16 27.30 -14.70
C ALA A 54 0.35 27.59 -14.60
N GLN A 55 1.06 26.95 -13.67
CA GLN A 55 2.51 27.08 -13.56
C GLN A 55 3.22 26.50 -14.80
N MET A 56 2.81 25.31 -15.26
CA MET A 56 3.35 24.72 -16.49
C MET A 56 3.10 25.62 -17.71
N GLN A 57 1.90 26.19 -17.83
CA GLN A 57 1.59 27.13 -18.90
C GLN A 57 2.50 28.37 -18.86
N GLN A 58 2.70 28.96 -17.68
CA GLN A 58 3.61 30.11 -17.53
C GLN A 58 5.05 29.76 -17.92
N LEU A 59 5.54 28.58 -17.53
CA LEU A 59 6.88 28.11 -17.90
C LEU A 59 7.00 27.94 -19.42
N ILE A 60 6.00 27.35 -20.08
CA ILE A 60 5.97 27.19 -21.53
C ILE A 60 5.93 28.55 -22.23
N GLU A 61 5.09 29.49 -21.76
CA GLU A 61 5.03 30.84 -22.33
C GLU A 61 6.36 31.59 -22.22
N ARG A 62 7.05 31.47 -21.08
CA ARG A 62 8.40 32.03 -20.89
C ARG A 62 9.42 31.41 -21.86
N ALA A 63 9.36 30.09 -22.02
CA ALA A 63 10.23 29.37 -22.94
C ALA A 63 10.02 29.80 -24.41
N LEU A 64 8.77 29.96 -24.83
CA LEU A 64 8.42 30.41 -26.19
C LEU A 64 8.84 31.85 -26.47
N ARG A 65 8.86 32.72 -25.45
CA ARG A 65 9.35 34.09 -25.56
C ARG A 65 10.88 34.21 -25.58
N GLY A 66 11.60 33.08 -25.45
CA GLY A 66 13.07 33.07 -25.37
C GLY A 66 13.61 33.69 -24.08
N SER A 67 12.75 33.93 -23.09
CA SER A 67 13.11 34.52 -21.80
C SER A 67 13.28 33.41 -20.76
N PHE A 68 14.47 32.83 -20.72
CA PHE A 68 14.96 32.07 -19.57
C PHE A 68 15.81 32.97 -18.69
#